data_AF-A0A1F2WNC3-F1
#
_entry.id   AF-A0A1F2WNC3-F1
#
_cell.length_a   1.000
_cell.length_b   1.000
_cell.length_c   1.000
_cell.angle_alpha   90.00
_cell.angle_beta   90.00
_cell.angle_gamma   90.00
#
_symmetry.space_group_name_H-M   'P 1'
#
loop_
_entity.id
_entity.type
_entity.pdbx_description
1 polymer ?
#
loop_
_entity_poly.entity_id
_entity_poly.type
_entity_poly.pdbx_seq_one_letter_code
_entity_poly.pdbx_strand_id
1 'polypeptide(L)'
;MHSAKGLEWDVVFVIHAADGNIPSDMATGRPEEIEEERRLFYVALTRAKDWLYVCYPLRYYSHPRTFSDVHGYALLTRFVPEGVRPAFELRSAAEVLAPDGTVTSERGEPGGAVSTADIRRRLKDLF
;
A
#
# COMPACT_ATOMS: atom_id res chain seq x y z
N MET A 1 -13.54 -5.80 -8.63
CA MET A 1 -14.33 -4.55 -8.58
C MET A 1 -15.64 -4.66 -9.35
N HIS A 2 -15.64 -5.03 -10.64
CA HIS A 2 -16.87 -5.13 -11.46
C HIS A 2 -18.03 -5.95 -10.84
N SER A 3 -17.72 -7.14 -10.29
CA SER A 3 -18.72 -8.02 -9.67
C SER A 3 -19.29 -7.52 -8.35
N ALA A 4 -18.71 -6.46 -7.78
CA ALA A 4 -19.14 -5.92 -6.49
C ALA A 4 -20.30 -4.92 -6.62
N LYS A 5 -20.67 -4.51 -7.84
CA LYS A 5 -21.71 -3.51 -8.07
C LYS A 5 -23.05 -3.97 -7.47
N GLY A 6 -23.64 -3.12 -6.61
CA GLY A 6 -24.92 -3.40 -5.96
C GLY A 6 -24.84 -4.29 -4.72
N LEU A 7 -23.63 -4.73 -4.34
CA LEU A 7 -23.37 -5.44 -3.10
C LEU A 7 -22.71 -4.51 -2.08
N GLU A 8 -22.72 -4.88 -0.81
CA GLU A 8 -22.08 -4.16 0.31
C GLU A 8 -21.60 -5.15 1.38
N TRP A 9 -20.55 -4.80 2.11
CA TRP A 9 -19.97 -5.62 3.18
C TRP A 9 -19.55 -4.75 4.36
N ASP A 10 -19.57 -5.32 5.56
CA ASP A 10 -19.15 -4.64 6.79
C ASP A 10 -17.67 -4.22 6.70
N VAL A 11 -16.84 -5.07 6.08
CA VAL A 11 -15.40 -4.84 5.89
C VAL A 11 -15.01 -5.10 4.42
N VAL A 12 -14.27 -4.16 3.82
CA VAL A 12 -13.72 -4.29 2.46
C VAL A 12 -12.23 -4.02 2.44
N PHE A 13 -11.49 -4.91 1.78
CA PHE A 13 -10.08 -4.75 1.45
C PHE A 13 -9.92 -4.52 -0.05
N VAL A 14 -9.44 -3.34 -0.43
CA VAL A 14 -9.00 -3.04 -1.79
C VAL A 14 -7.50 -3.30 -1.86
N ILE A 15 -7.13 -4.47 -2.36
CA ILE A 15 -5.74 -4.87 -2.54
C ILE A 15 -5.18 -4.36 -3.87
N HIS A 16 -3.84 -4.26 -3.96
CA HIS A 16 -3.14 -3.80 -5.16
C HIS A 16 -3.61 -2.42 -5.63
N ALA A 17 -3.87 -1.50 -4.71
CA ALA A 17 -4.13 -0.08 -4.99
C ALA A 17 -2.86 0.64 -5.45
N ALA A 18 -2.26 0.17 -6.53
CA ALA A 18 -0.99 0.60 -7.07
C ALA A 18 -1.12 0.91 -8.56
N ASP A 19 -0.36 1.89 -9.06
CA ASP A 19 -0.28 2.15 -10.49
C ASP A 19 0.24 0.90 -11.23
N GLY A 20 -0.41 0.57 -12.35
CA GLY A 20 -0.23 -0.68 -13.09
C GLY A 20 -1.29 -1.73 -12.80
N ASN A 21 -1.89 -1.68 -11.60
CA ASN A 21 -3.04 -2.50 -11.21
C ASN A 21 -4.34 -1.68 -11.17
N ILE A 22 -4.28 -0.48 -10.59
CA ILE A 22 -5.38 0.47 -10.48
C ILE A 22 -4.82 1.87 -10.79
N PRO A 23 -5.08 2.45 -11.98
CA PRO A 23 -5.69 1.79 -13.13
C PRO A 23 -4.82 0.64 -13.66
N SER A 24 -5.45 -0.37 -14.24
CA SER A 24 -4.75 -1.42 -14.97
C SER A 24 -4.00 -0.82 -16.16
N ASP A 25 -2.73 -1.21 -16.38
CA ASP A 25 -1.95 -0.75 -17.55
C ASP A 25 -2.68 -1.03 -18.87
N MET A 26 -3.46 -2.11 -18.93
CA MET A 26 -4.28 -2.50 -20.08
C MET A 26 -5.44 -1.54 -20.35
N ALA A 27 -5.79 -0.67 -19.40
CA ALA A 27 -6.88 0.30 -19.46
C ALA A 27 -6.39 1.76 -19.36
N THR A 28 -5.13 2.00 -19.74
CA THR A 28 -4.53 3.35 -19.77
C THR A 28 -4.32 3.89 -21.18
N GLY A 29 -4.80 3.19 -22.22
CA GLY A 29 -4.59 3.58 -23.60
C GLY A 29 -5.35 4.84 -23.99
N ARG A 30 -6.48 5.11 -23.32
CA ARG A 30 -7.33 6.29 -23.55
C ARG A 30 -7.80 6.94 -22.26
N PRO A 31 -8.04 8.27 -22.25
CA PRO A 31 -8.57 8.97 -21.08
C PRO A 31 -9.90 8.40 -20.57
N GLU A 32 -10.77 7.95 -21.47
CA GLU A 32 -12.07 7.40 -21.11
C GLU A 32 -11.97 6.06 -20.35
N GLU A 33 -10.97 5.25 -20.67
CA GLU A 33 -10.70 3.97 -20.00
C GLU A 33 -10.17 4.19 -18.58
N ILE A 34 -9.26 5.16 -18.41
CA ILE A 34 -8.75 5.56 -17.09
C ILE A 34 -9.89 6.07 -16.21
N GLU A 35 -10.83 6.82 -16.79
CA GLU A 35 -11.97 7.34 -16.04
C GLU A 35 -12.99 6.23 -15.67
N GLU A 36 -13.11 5.18 -16.48
CA GLU A 36 -13.86 3.98 -16.08
C GLU A 36 -13.19 3.24 -14.92
N GLU A 37 -11.87 3.04 -14.98
CA GLU A 37 -11.10 2.44 -13.88
C GLU A 37 -11.23 3.26 -12.58
N ARG A 38 -11.25 4.60 -12.69
CA ARG A 38 -11.52 5.50 -11.55
C ARG A 38 -12.91 5.26 -10.96
N ARG A 39 -13.94 5.13 -11.79
CA ARG A 39 -15.30 4.82 -11.35
C ARG A 39 -15.36 3.45 -10.66
N LEU A 40 -14.65 2.45 -11.18
CA LEU A 40 -14.59 1.12 -10.57
C LEU A 40 -13.89 1.13 -9.23
N PHE A 41 -12.81 1.90 -9.09
CA PHE A 41 -12.15 2.11 -7.81
C PHE A 41 -13.10 2.77 -6.81
N TYR A 42 -13.81 3.84 -7.20
CA TYR A 42 -14.84 4.47 -6.35
C TYR A 42 -15.95 3.49 -5.94
N VAL A 43 -16.41 2.65 -6.88
CA VAL A 43 -17.36 1.57 -6.56
C VAL A 43 -16.79 0.69 -5.46
N ALA A 44 -15.53 0.23 -5.58
CA ALA A 44 -14.88 -0.61 -4.57
C ALA A 44 -14.81 0.05 -3.19
N LEU A 45 -14.43 1.32 -3.11
CA LEU A 45 -14.36 2.07 -1.85
C LEU A 45 -15.74 2.18 -1.17
N THR A 46 -16.78 2.45 -1.98
CA THR A 46 -18.17 2.59 -1.48
C THR A 46 -18.88 1.28 -1.19
N ARG A 47 -18.19 0.14 -1.29
CA ARG A 47 -18.74 -1.17 -0.88
C ARG A 47 -18.62 -1.42 0.62
N ALA A 48 -17.74 -0.69 1.31
CA ALA A 48 -17.53 -0.81 2.75
C ALA A 48 -18.62 -0.08 3.52
N LYS A 49 -19.20 -0.74 4.54
CA LYS A 49 -20.12 -0.11 5.49
C LYS A 49 -19.40 0.46 6.70
N ASP A 50 -18.58 -0.37 7.35
CA ASP A 50 -17.93 -0.02 8.61
C ASP A 50 -16.43 0.23 8.42
N TRP A 51 -15.74 -0.66 7.70
CA TRP A 51 -14.28 -0.63 7.59
C TRP A 51 -13.79 -0.77 6.15
N LEU A 52 -12.94 0.16 5.74
CA LEU A 52 -12.30 0.17 4.43
C LEU A 52 -10.79 0.16 4.58
N TYR A 53 -10.13 -0.83 3.98
CA TYR A 53 -8.68 -0.93 3.93
C TYR A 53 -8.22 -0.86 2.47
N VAL A 54 -7.39 0.13 2.16
CA VAL A 54 -6.79 0.30 0.82
C VAL A 54 -5.32 -0.04 0.92
N CYS A 55 -4.95 -1.18 0.33
CA CYS A 55 -3.63 -1.78 0.47
C CYS A 55 -2.88 -1.71 -0.86
N TYR A 56 -1.62 -1.29 -0.81
CA TYR A 56 -0.70 -1.37 -1.94
C TYR A 56 0.58 -2.09 -1.50
N PRO A 57 1.12 -3.02 -2.29
CA PRO A 57 2.36 -3.68 -1.96
C PRO A 57 3.54 -2.72 -2.14
N LEU A 58 4.61 -2.88 -1.34
CA LEU A 58 5.85 -2.14 -1.58
C LEU A 58 6.61 -2.71 -2.79
N ARG A 59 6.58 -4.04 -2.98
CA ARG A 59 7.40 -4.76 -3.96
C ARG A 59 6.53 -5.66 -4.85
N TYR A 60 6.84 -5.67 -6.15
CA TYR A 60 6.34 -6.64 -7.12
C TYR A 60 7.48 -7.49 -7.66
N TYR A 61 7.41 -8.79 -7.43
CA TYR A 61 8.37 -9.76 -7.95
C TYR A 61 7.99 -10.12 -9.39
N SER A 62 8.90 -9.89 -10.34
CA SER A 62 8.59 -10.14 -11.76
C SER A 62 8.48 -11.63 -12.08
N HIS A 63 9.21 -12.48 -11.34
CA HIS A 63 9.25 -13.93 -11.53
C HIS A 63 9.25 -14.66 -10.19
N PRO A 64 8.10 -15.15 -9.71
CA PRO A 64 8.00 -15.80 -8.40
C PRO A 64 8.72 -17.16 -8.31
N ARG A 65 9.24 -17.70 -9.42
CA ARG A 65 9.89 -19.03 -9.47
C ARG A 65 11.42 -18.99 -9.53
N THR A 66 12.03 -17.82 -9.55
CA THR A 66 13.49 -17.69 -9.51
C THR A 66 13.89 -17.36 -8.08
N PHE A 67 14.94 -17.99 -7.55
CA PHE A 67 15.57 -17.62 -6.27
C PHE A 67 16.29 -16.26 -6.36
N SER A 68 15.60 -15.26 -6.88
CA SER A 68 16.12 -13.93 -7.17
C SER A 68 15.30 -12.91 -6.39
N ASP A 69 15.97 -11.99 -5.71
CA ASP A 69 15.33 -10.85 -5.02
C ASP A 69 15.07 -9.68 -5.97
N VAL A 70 15.07 -9.91 -7.30
CA VAL A 70 14.74 -8.86 -8.27
C VAL A 70 13.26 -8.54 -8.19
N HIS A 71 12.96 -7.31 -7.78
CA HIS A 71 11.61 -6.78 -7.68
C HIS A 71 11.54 -5.34 -8.19
N GLY A 72 10.37 -4.96 -8.70
CA GLY A 72 10.00 -3.57 -8.91
C GLY A 72 9.36 -2.99 -7.64
N TYR A 73 9.46 -1.68 -7.45
CA TYR A 73 8.71 -0.98 -6.42
C TYR A 73 7.37 -0.53 -6.97
N ALA A 74 6.31 -0.69 -6.18
CA ALA A 74 5.00 -0.19 -6.57
C ALA A 74 4.84 1.27 -6.15
N LEU A 75 4.16 2.04 -7.00
CA LEU A 75 3.65 3.36 -6.64
C LEU A 75 2.20 3.22 -6.21
N LEU A 76 1.79 3.95 -5.16
CA LEU A 76 0.38 4.07 -4.80
C LEU A 76 -0.43 4.53 -6.02
N THR A 77 -1.63 3.98 -6.19
CA THR A 77 -2.54 4.34 -7.28
C THR A 77 -2.69 5.86 -7.38
N ARG A 78 -2.60 6.38 -8.61
CA ARG A 78 -2.86 7.80 -8.91
C ARG A 78 -4.28 8.26 -8.58
N PHE A 79 -5.20 7.34 -8.28
CA PHE A 79 -6.55 7.66 -7.80
C PHE A 79 -6.60 8.04 -6.33
N VAL A 80 -5.49 7.93 -5.60
CA VAL A 80 -5.31 8.48 -4.24
C VAL A 80 -4.22 9.57 -4.27
N PRO A 81 -4.51 10.74 -4.90
CA PRO A 81 -3.57 11.85 -4.95
C PRO A 81 -3.36 12.47 -3.57
N GLU A 82 -2.39 13.37 -3.45
CA GLU A 82 -2.04 14.04 -2.18
C GLU A 82 -3.24 14.66 -1.47
N GLY A 83 -4.20 15.25 -2.20
CA GLY A 83 -5.42 15.82 -1.61
C GLY A 83 -6.38 14.79 -1.00
N VAL A 84 -6.26 13.51 -1.37
CA VAL A 84 -7.12 12.42 -0.86
C VAL A 84 -6.42 11.63 0.25
N ARG A 85 -5.08 11.57 0.26
CA ARG A 85 -4.31 10.84 1.28
C ARG A 85 -4.70 11.19 2.73
N PRO A 86 -4.98 12.45 3.11
CA PRO A 86 -5.41 12.78 4.47
C PRO A 86 -6.73 12.14 4.93
N ALA A 87 -7.56 11.68 3.99
CA ALA A 87 -8.79 10.96 4.31
C ALA A 87 -8.54 9.51 4.75
N PHE A 88 -7.30 9.03 4.64
CA PHE A 88 -6.88 7.70 5.04
C PHE A 88 -5.88 7.78 6.18
N GLU A 89 -6.01 6.85 7.12
CA GLU A 89 -4.97 6.58 8.09
C GLU A 89 -3.87 5.75 7.42
N LEU A 90 -2.67 6.32 7.25
CA LEU A 90 -1.54 5.61 6.67
C LEU A 90 -0.91 4.68 7.72
N ARG A 91 -0.89 3.38 7.43
CA ARG A 91 -0.27 2.35 8.27
C ARG A 91 0.73 1.55 7.46
N SER A 92 1.90 1.26 8.07
CA SER A 92 2.80 0.26 7.51
C SER A 92 2.25 -1.13 7.80
N ALA A 93 2.28 -2.03 6.82
CA ALA A 93 1.90 -3.42 7.05
C ALA A 93 2.76 -4.09 8.16
N ALA A 94 4.00 -3.63 8.33
CA ALA A 94 4.88 -4.12 9.41
C ALA A 94 4.36 -3.74 10.80
N GLU A 95 3.70 -2.59 10.95
CA GLU A 95 3.11 -2.13 12.23
C GLU A 95 1.84 -2.92 12.57
N VAL A 96 1.12 -3.41 11.57
CA VAL A 96 -0.14 -4.16 11.73
C VAL A 96 0.11 -5.62 12.11
N LEU A 97 1.29 -6.17 11.79
CA LEU A 97 1.64 -7.58 11.99
C LEU A 97 2.21 -7.91 13.38
N ALA A 98 2.29 -6.94 14.31
CA ALA A 98 2.62 -7.23 15.70
C ALA A 98 1.49 -8.11 16.30
N PRO A 99 1.77 -9.36 16.70
CA PRO A 99 0.74 -10.33 17.14
C PRO A 99 -0.02 -9.92 18.42
N ASP A 100 0.43 -8.87 19.07
CA ASP A 100 0.04 -8.38 20.39
C ASP A 100 -0.66 -7.00 20.35
N GLY A 101 -0.93 -6.45 19.17
CA GLY A 101 -1.72 -5.22 19.02
C GLY A 101 -1.07 -3.96 19.60
N THR A 102 0.19 -4.03 20.01
CA THR A 102 0.97 -2.87 20.45
C THR A 102 1.41 -2.08 19.23
N VAL A 103 0.81 -0.90 19.04
CA VAL A 103 1.30 0.10 18.08
C VAL A 103 2.67 0.57 18.55
N THR A 104 3.75 0.06 17.95
CA THR A 104 5.06 0.68 18.08
C THR A 104 5.06 1.98 17.27
N SER A 105 4.57 3.04 17.90
CA SER A 105 4.81 4.41 17.44
C SER A 105 6.30 4.71 17.61
N GLU A 106 7.13 4.23 16.69
CA GLU A 106 8.45 4.84 16.49
C GLU A 106 8.29 6.12 15.67
N ARG A 107 7.65 7.13 16.27
CA ARG A 107 8.22 8.47 16.09
C ARG A 107 9.45 8.51 16.98
N GLY A 108 10.54 7.92 16.50
CA GLY A 108 11.85 8.28 17.00
C GLY A 108 12.01 9.77 16.76
N GLU A 109 12.13 10.54 17.84
CA GLU A 109 12.75 11.86 17.76
C GLU A 109 14.01 11.75 16.89
N PRO A 110 14.35 12.75 16.06
CA PRO A 110 15.57 12.69 15.26
C PRO A 110 16.74 12.47 16.21
N GLY A 111 17.22 11.23 16.26
CA GLY A 111 18.26 10.80 17.17
C GLY A 111 19.45 11.73 16.97
N GLY A 112 19.88 12.36 18.06
CA GLY A 112 21.08 13.21 18.07
C GLY A 112 22.23 12.54 17.31
N ALA A 113 23.04 13.36 16.64
CA ALA A 113 24.07 12.97 15.68
C ALA A 113 24.68 11.57 15.96
N VAL A 114 24.20 10.57 15.23
CA VAL A 114 24.67 9.19 15.37
C VAL A 114 26.06 9.10 14.75
N SER A 115 27.07 8.77 15.56
CA SER A 115 28.44 8.64 15.07
C SER A 115 28.62 7.33 14.29
N THR A 116 29.59 7.29 13.37
CA THR A 116 29.96 6.08 12.64
C THR A 116 30.37 4.93 13.57
N ALA A 117 30.91 5.25 14.76
CA ALA A 117 31.26 4.27 15.77
C ALA A 117 30.02 3.60 16.38
N ASP A 118 28.95 4.36 16.60
CA ASP A 118 27.69 3.84 17.13
C ASP A 118 27.00 2.92 16.13
N ILE A 119 27.03 3.27 14.84
CA ILE A 119 26.49 2.42 13.77
C ILE A 119 27.25 1.10 13.71
N ARG A 120 28.60 1.14 13.71
CA ARG A 120 29.42 -0.08 13.66
C ARG A 120 29.23 -1.00 14.86
N ARG A 121 29.08 -0.43 16.05
CA ARG A 121 28.82 -1.22 17.27
C ARG A 121 27.48 -1.95 17.15
N ARG A 122 26.42 -1.24 16.76
CA ARG A 122 25.07 -1.83 16.61
C ARG A 122 25.01 -2.91 15.53
N LEU A 123 25.75 -2.76 14.44
CA LEU A 123 25.77 -3.74 13.35
C LEU A 123 26.59 -5.00 13.68
N LYS A 124 27.58 -4.92 14.58
CA LYS A 124 28.36 -6.08 15.02
C LYS A 124 27.57 -7.10 15.83
N ASP A 125 26.47 -6.68 16.45
CA ASP A 125 25.63 -7.58 17.25
C ASP A 125 24.54 -8.25 16.39
N LEU A 126 24.43 -7.89 15.11
CA LEU A 126 23.42 -8.38 14.17
C LEU A 126 23.97 -9.37 13.13
N PHE A 127 25.29 -9.57 13.07
CA PHE A 127 26.00 -10.51 12.19
C PHE A 127 27.12 -11.22 12.97
#